data_AF-A0A9E1SV31-F1
#
_entry.id   AF-A0A9E1SV31-F1
#
_cell.length_a   1.000
_cell.length_b   1.000
_cell.length_c   1.000
_cell.angle_alpha   90.00
_cell.angle_beta   90.00
_cell.angle_gamma   90.00
#
_symmetry.space_group_name_H-M   'P 1'
#
loop_
_entity.id
_entity.type
_entity.pdbx_description
1 polymer ?
#
loop_
_entity_poly.entity_id
_entity_poly.type
_entity_poly.pdbx_seq_one_letter_code
_entity_poly.pdbx_strand_id
1 'polypeptide(L)'
;MKLNDEQLKQFDEEGYVIIPELFSADEVAVLKGEIPGIFAQRRDENFREKDGDTVRTAFAAHTYNDVYDKFVRHPRILEPAEQMLDGQVYVHQFKLNAKAAFTGDVWQW
;
A
#
# COMPACT_ATOMS: atom_id res chain seq x y z
N MET A 1 14.64 -0.77 7.35
CA MET A 1 14.81 -1.74 8.47
C MET A 1 15.15 -3.09 7.89
N LYS A 2 15.88 -3.94 8.62
CA LYS A 2 16.05 -5.34 8.22
C LYS A 2 15.14 -6.27 9.02
N LEU A 3 14.67 -7.32 8.37
CA LEU A 3 14.02 -8.45 9.03
C LEU A 3 15.06 -9.27 9.78
N ASN A 4 14.68 -9.80 10.94
CA ASN A 4 15.51 -10.77 11.66
C ASN A 4 15.35 -12.18 11.07
N ASP A 5 16.20 -13.11 11.50
CA ASP A 5 16.24 -14.48 10.96
C ASP A 5 14.91 -15.23 11.16
N GLU A 6 14.21 -14.99 12.26
CA GLU A 6 12.90 -15.61 12.53
C GLU A 6 11.82 -15.09 11.58
N GLN A 7 11.82 -13.79 11.30
CA GLN A 7 10.91 -13.17 10.34
C GLN A 7 11.17 -13.62 8.90
N LEU A 8 12.44 -13.78 8.53
CA LEU A 8 12.82 -14.34 7.22
C LEU A 8 12.36 -15.79 7.09
N LYS A 9 12.62 -16.59 8.12
CA LYS A 9 12.18 -17.99 8.16
C LYS A 9 10.65 -18.09 8.08
N GLN A 10 9.91 -17.25 8.80
CA GLN A 10 8.45 -17.21 8.70
C GLN A 10 8.00 -16.89 7.27
N PHE A 11 8.62 -15.90 6.62
CA PHE A 11 8.31 -15.57 5.24
C PHE A 11 8.56 -16.76 4.30
N ASP A 12 9.68 -17.47 4.45
CA ASP A 12 10.01 -18.64 3.63
C ASP A 12 9.05 -19.82 3.85
N GLU A 13 8.59 -20.04 5.09
CA GLU A 13 7.72 -21.17 5.44
C GLU A 13 6.23 -20.88 5.21
N GLU A 14 5.77 -19.66 5.46
CA GLU A 14 4.34 -19.29 5.44
C GLU A 14 3.94 -18.42 4.23
N GLY A 15 4.92 -17.81 3.55
CA GLY A 15 4.70 -16.90 2.42
C GLY A 15 4.29 -15.47 2.81
N TYR A 16 4.31 -15.12 4.11
CA TYR A 16 4.04 -13.77 4.60
C TYR A 16 4.71 -13.50 5.95
N VAL A 17 4.87 -12.22 6.30
CA VAL A 17 5.35 -11.78 7.62
C VAL A 17 4.56 -10.55 8.07
N ILE A 18 4.24 -10.46 9.37
CA ILE A 18 3.53 -9.32 9.95
C ILE A 18 4.49 -8.49 10.81
N ILE A 19 4.57 -7.20 10.52
CA ILE A 19 5.37 -6.24 11.30
C ILE A 19 4.40 -5.24 11.96
N PRO A 20 4.04 -5.45 13.23
CA PRO A 20 3.14 -4.52 13.93
C PRO A 20 3.83 -3.17 14.12
N GLU A 21 3.03 -2.10 14.11
CA GLU A 21 3.46 -0.74 14.49
C GLU A 21 4.68 -0.22 13.69
N LEU A 22 4.83 -0.66 12.44
CA LEU A 22 5.93 -0.25 11.56
C LEU A 22 5.99 1.27 11.36
N PHE A 23 4.83 1.92 11.35
CA PHE A 23 4.65 3.37 11.29
C PHE A 23 3.89 3.86 12.52
N SER A 24 4.23 5.06 12.98
CA SER A 24 3.54 5.67 14.11
C SER A 24 2.11 6.08 13.76
N ALA A 25 1.29 6.33 14.78
CA ALA A 25 -0.07 6.82 14.57
C ALA A 25 -0.12 8.12 13.76
N ASP A 26 0.85 9.03 13.97
CA ASP A 26 0.93 10.30 13.25
C ASP A 26 1.32 10.10 11.77
N GLU A 27 2.26 9.20 11.49
CA GLU A 27 2.64 8.85 10.11
C GLU A 27 1.46 8.20 9.36
N VAL A 28 0.73 7.31 10.05
CA VAL A 28 -0.50 6.72 9.50
C VAL A 28 -1.57 7.77 9.29
N ALA A 29 -1.70 8.75 10.18
CA ALA A 29 -2.67 9.84 10.03
C ALA A 29 -2.37 10.70 8.77
N VAL A 30 -1.10 10.98 8.49
CA VAL A 30 -0.68 11.66 7.25
C VAL A 30 -1.10 10.86 6.01
N LEU A 31 -0.79 9.56 5.97
CA LEU A 31 -1.18 8.70 4.84
C LEU A 31 -2.70 8.69 4.63
N LYS A 32 -3.47 8.56 5.71
CA LYS A 32 -4.94 8.55 5.66
C LYS A 32 -5.51 9.90 5.23
N GLY A 33 -4.86 11.01 5.59
CA GLY A 33 -5.27 12.36 5.23
C GLY A 33 -5.24 12.64 3.73
N GLU A 34 -4.37 11.97 2.98
CA GLU A 34 -4.24 12.14 1.52
C GLU A 34 -5.33 11.41 0.73
N ILE A 35 -5.88 10.32 1.29
CA ILE A 35 -6.83 9.43 0.60
C ILE A 35 -8.07 10.18 0.06
N PRO A 36 -8.77 11.03 0.84
CA PRO A 36 -9.93 11.77 0.32
C PRO A 36 -9.57 12.66 -0.87
N GLY A 37 -8.42 13.33 -0.83
CA GLY A 37 -7.94 14.18 -1.91
C GLY A 37 -7.60 13.39 -3.17
N ILE A 38 -7.04 12.19 -3.02
CA ILE A 38 -6.79 11.27 -4.14
C ILE A 38 -8.11 10.81 -4.76
N PHE A 39 -9.07 10.36 -3.95
CA PHE A 39 -10.34 9.80 -4.43
C PHE A 39 -11.27 10.85 -5.06
N ALA A 40 -11.15 12.11 -4.66
CA ALA A 40 -11.88 13.22 -5.27
C ALA A 40 -11.47 13.49 -6.73
N GLN A 41 -10.26 13.10 -7.14
CA GLN A 41 -9.76 13.37 -8.49
C GLN A 41 -10.45 12.50 -9.55
N ARG A 42 -10.92 13.12 -10.63
CA ARG A 42 -11.46 12.41 -11.80
C ARG A 42 -10.32 12.04 -12.74
N ARG A 43 -9.84 10.81 -12.63
CA ARG A 43 -8.71 10.26 -13.39
C ARG A 43 -8.95 8.79 -13.69
N ASP A 44 -8.28 8.29 -14.73
CA ASP A 44 -8.39 6.89 -15.15
C ASP A 44 -7.82 5.91 -14.12
N GLU A 45 -6.85 6.35 -13.31
CA GLU A 45 -6.26 5.53 -12.25
C GLU A 45 -7.22 5.29 -11.08
N ASN A 46 -8.24 6.14 -10.91
CA ASN A 46 -9.28 5.98 -9.90
C ASN A 46 -10.43 5.14 -10.47
N PHE A 47 -10.32 3.82 -10.30
CA PHE A 47 -11.38 2.89 -10.66
C PHE A 47 -12.55 3.06 -9.69
N ARG A 48 -13.71 3.43 -10.25
CA ARG A 48 -14.93 3.70 -9.50
C ARG A 48 -15.90 2.53 -9.58
N GLU A 49 -16.73 2.41 -8.57
CA GLU A 49 -17.86 1.50 -8.56
C GLU A 49 -18.90 1.89 -9.61
N LYS A 50 -19.91 1.03 -9.80
CA LYS A 50 -20.98 1.23 -10.79
C LYS A 50 -21.81 2.50 -10.56
N ASP A 51 -21.77 3.07 -9.36
CA ASP A 51 -22.40 4.35 -9.04
C ASP A 51 -21.68 5.56 -9.66
N GLY A 52 -20.46 5.37 -10.19
CA GLY A 52 -19.67 6.39 -10.85
C GLY A 52 -18.95 7.36 -9.91
N ASP A 53 -19.14 7.26 -8.60
CA ASP A 53 -18.64 8.22 -7.60
C ASP A 53 -17.76 7.56 -6.55
N THR A 54 -18.10 6.37 -6.09
CA THR A 54 -17.31 5.67 -5.08
C THR A 54 -16.04 5.11 -5.71
N VAL A 55 -14.86 5.53 -5.23
CA VAL A 55 -13.59 4.93 -5.67
C VAL A 55 -13.42 3.57 -5.01
N ARG A 56 -13.27 2.52 -5.82
CA ARG A 56 -12.94 1.16 -5.39
C ARG A 56 -11.43 0.99 -5.21
N THR A 57 -10.68 1.43 -6.21
CA THR A 57 -9.22 1.32 -6.24
C THR A 57 -8.61 2.54 -6.90
N ALA A 58 -7.61 3.15 -6.26
CA ALA A 58 -6.73 4.13 -6.89
C ALA A 58 -5.40 3.46 -7.24
N PHE A 59 -5.04 3.41 -8.52
CA PHE A 59 -3.77 2.89 -8.99
C PHE A 59 -2.70 3.97 -9.01
N ALA A 60 -1.43 3.56 -8.89
CA ALA A 60 -0.27 4.41 -9.12
C ALA A 60 -0.23 5.73 -8.31
N ALA A 61 -0.89 5.82 -7.15
CA ALA A 61 -0.94 7.06 -6.36
C ALA A 61 0.44 7.67 -6.05
N HIS A 62 1.46 6.83 -5.90
CA HIS A 62 2.86 7.25 -5.76
C HIS A 62 3.43 8.08 -6.94
N THR A 63 2.78 8.14 -8.11
CA THR A 63 3.26 8.95 -9.24
C THR A 63 2.64 10.35 -9.30
N TYR A 64 1.59 10.60 -8.51
CA TYR A 64 0.85 11.87 -8.50
C TYR A 64 0.50 12.38 -7.10
N ASN A 65 1.01 11.72 -6.06
CA ASN A 65 0.88 12.14 -4.67
C ASN A 65 2.23 11.99 -3.95
N ASP A 66 2.81 13.11 -3.52
CA ASP A 66 4.15 13.18 -2.93
C ASP A 66 4.30 12.36 -1.64
N VAL A 67 3.23 12.25 -0.84
CA VAL A 67 3.24 11.46 0.39
C VAL A 67 3.36 9.99 0.04
N TYR A 68 2.60 9.50 -0.95
CA TYR A 68 2.68 8.11 -1.39
C TYR A 68 3.95 7.79 -2.19
N ASP A 69 4.54 8.76 -2.90
CA ASP A 69 5.88 8.62 -3.51
C ASP A 69 6.94 8.37 -2.43
N LYS A 70 6.93 9.17 -1.37
CA LYS A 70 7.84 8.98 -0.22
C LYS A 70 7.57 7.69 0.52
N PHE A 71 6.29 7.34 0.70
CA PHE A 71 5.89 6.12 1.39
C PHE A 71 6.46 4.86 0.71
N VAL A 72 6.26 4.71 -0.60
CA VAL A 72 6.71 3.50 -1.32
C VAL A 72 8.24 3.40 -1.37
N ARG A 73 8.95 4.53 -1.23
CA ARG A 73 10.42 4.60 -1.17
C ARG A 73 10.98 4.56 0.25
N HIS A 74 10.14 4.44 1.27
CA HIS A 74 10.59 4.51 2.65
C HIS A 74 11.52 3.31 2.96
N PRO A 75 12.67 3.48 3.62
CA PRO A 75 13.58 2.36 3.96
C PRO A 75 12.96 1.26 4.83
N ARG A 76 11.84 1.55 5.48
CA ARG A 76 11.01 0.57 6.22
C ARG A 76 10.22 -0.39 5.31
N ILE A 77 10.08 -0.05 4.03
CA ILE A 77 9.44 -0.87 2.99
C ILE A 77 10.50 -1.42 2.04
N LEU A 78 11.41 -0.58 1.55
CA LEU A 78 12.42 -0.99 0.57
C LEU A 78 13.40 -2.03 1.12
N GLU A 79 14.02 -1.78 2.28
CA GLU A 79 15.06 -2.68 2.78
C GLU A 79 14.55 -4.11 3.04
N PRO A 80 13.36 -4.35 3.64
CA PRO A 80 12.82 -5.71 3.74
C PRO A 80 12.52 -6.33 2.38
N ALA A 81 12.01 -5.56 1.41
CA ALA A 81 11.71 -6.07 0.07
C ALA A 81 12.99 -6.49 -0.67
N GLU A 82 14.04 -5.66 -0.60
CA GLU A 82 15.35 -5.99 -1.18
C GLU A 82 16.01 -7.19 -0.47
N GLN A 83 15.84 -7.30 0.86
CA GLN A 83 16.33 -8.44 1.63
C GLN A 83 15.63 -9.74 1.24
N MET A 84 14.30 -9.72 1.09
CA MET A 84 13.51 -10.92 0.72
C MET A 84 13.74 -11.35 -0.74
N LEU A 85 14.11 -10.42 -1.62
CA LEU A 85 14.32 -10.68 -3.06
C LEU A 85 15.79 -10.78 -3.47
N ASP A 86 16.72 -10.64 -2.53
CA ASP A 86 18.18 -10.65 -2.74
C ASP A 86 18.63 -9.71 -3.88
N GLY A 87 18.14 -8.47 -3.87
CA GLY A 87 18.49 -7.51 -4.91
C GLY A 87 17.70 -6.21 -4.88
N GLN A 88 18.07 -5.30 -5.78
CA GLN A 88 17.35 -4.03 -5.95
C GLN A 88 15.94 -4.26 -6.49
N VAL A 89 14.99 -3.48 -6.00
CA VAL A 89 13.57 -3.60 -6.36
C VAL A 89 13.05 -2.34 -7.05
N TYR A 90 11.93 -2.47 -7.75
CA TYR A 90 11.18 -1.36 -8.32
C TYR A 90 9.68 -1.55 -8.10
N VAL A 91 8.90 -0.47 -8.20
CA VAL A 91 7.44 -0.54 -8.04
C VAL A 91 6.81 -1.12 -9.30
N HIS A 92 6.48 -2.41 -9.28
CA HIS A 92 5.73 -3.05 -10.36
C HIS A 92 4.27 -2.57 -10.41
N GLN A 93 3.61 -2.48 -9.24
CA GLN A 93 2.23 -2.00 -9.11
C GLN A 93 2.04 -1.32 -7.75
N PHE A 94 1.25 -0.25 -7.73
CA PHE A 94 0.78 0.41 -6.52
C PHE A 94 -0.73 0.55 -6.57
N LYS A 95 -1.43 0.25 -5.47
CA LYS A 95 -2.89 0.39 -5.38
C LYS A 95 -3.34 0.75 -3.96
N LEU A 96 -4.30 1.66 -3.87
CA LEU A 96 -5.09 1.91 -2.66
C LEU A 96 -6.46 1.27 -2.88
N ASN A 97 -6.73 0.16 -2.20
CA ASN A 97 -8.03 -0.50 -2.26
C ASN A 97 -8.91 0.04 -1.13
N ALA A 98 -9.96 0.76 -1.48
CA ALA A 98 -10.95 1.22 -0.52
C ALA A 98 -12.04 0.17 -0.38
N LYS A 99 -12.17 -0.42 0.80
CA LYS A 99 -13.34 -1.24 1.13
C LYS A 99 -14.33 -0.38 1.90
N ALA A 100 -15.33 0.14 1.19
CA ALA A 100 -16.39 0.93 1.80
C ALA A 100 -17.08 0.15 2.92
N ALA A 101 -17.32 0.80 4.05
CA ALA A 101 -18.06 0.18 5.15
C ALA A 101 -19.46 -0.21 4.65
N PHE A 102 -19.91 -1.41 5.02
CA PHE A 102 -21.23 -1.99 4.70
C PHE A 102 -21.50 -2.34 3.23
N THR A 103 -20.76 -1.79 2.26
CA THR A 103 -21.00 -2.00 0.82
C THR A 103 -19.81 -2.56 0.04
N GLY A 104 -18.63 -2.66 0.67
CA GLY A 104 -17.43 -3.12 -0.01
C GLY A 104 -17.47 -4.62 -0.38
N ASP A 105 -17.31 -4.89 -1.67
CA ASP A 105 -17.33 -6.23 -2.24
C ASP A 105 -16.14 -7.12 -1.82
N VAL A 106 -16.26 -8.42 -2.11
CA VAL A 106 -15.24 -9.44 -1.84
C VAL A 106 -14.13 -9.40 -2.91
N TRP A 107 -12.88 -9.56 -2.48
CA TRP A 107 -11.77 -9.93 -3.36
C TRP A 107 -11.71 -11.45 -3.42
N GLN A 108 -11.90 -12.02 -4.61
CA GLN A 108 -11.83 -13.47 -4.83
C GLN A 108 -10.39 -13.96 -4.62
N TRP A 109 -10.26 -15.21 -4.17
CA TRP A 109 -8.99 -15.91 -4.08
C TRP A 109 -8.45 -16.29 -5.45
#